data_AF-A0A1Y1MZA9-F1
#
_entry.id   AF-A0A1Y1MZA9-F1
#
_cell.length_a   1.000
_cell.length_b   1.000
_cell.length_c   1.000
_cell.angle_alpha   90.00
_cell.angle_beta   90.00
_cell.angle_gamma   90.00
#
_symmetry.space_group_name_H-M   'P 1'
#
loop_
_entity.id
_entity.type
_entity.pdbx_description
1 polymer ?
#
loop_
_entity_poly.entity_id
_entity_poly.type
_entity_poly.pdbx_seq_one_letter_code
_entity_poly.pdbx_strand_id
1 'polypeptide(L)'
;MEALLSSTVLQQTKDVCVFLTHRMCRKRVDEWVKSHVTQDIFINYFDNEIKKLKQQTKAKPQFGLPSLGKSDKHDGSTDSGMKIMELLRELCWRTVEGQPVTQVEIFSLLESIRTSFEGRCDINDCITLAINKLLLDFIILAIAHSPDSITTDVVSMCCVLYRACGNLDELVKTIFSPRNMFVLSMSSVPERSTNCFAVLIDALLQSELLTHAEILSQVLNCNANQALSKFLGEVLSRCKIKTED
;
A
#
# COMPACT_ATOMS: atom_id res chain seq x y z
N MET A 1 5.01 26.22 -22.11
CA MET A 1 3.87 26.92 -21.49
C MET A 1 3.43 28.04 -22.43
N GLU A 2 3.06 27.69 -23.65
CA GLU A 2 2.62 28.63 -24.70
C GLU A 2 1.13 28.43 -24.93
N ALA A 3 0.25 29.03 -24.12
CA ALA A 3 -1.20 28.87 -24.36
C ALA A 3 -2.14 29.90 -23.70
N LEU A 4 -1.75 31.16 -23.47
CA LEU A 4 -2.69 32.19 -22.99
C LEU A 4 -2.54 33.58 -23.63
N LEU A 5 -1.45 33.83 -24.37
CA LEU A 5 -1.20 35.11 -25.04
C LEU A 5 -1.09 34.89 -26.54
N SER A 6 -1.73 35.77 -27.32
CA SER A 6 -1.69 35.71 -28.79
C SER A 6 -0.24 35.66 -29.30
N SER A 7 -0.02 34.92 -30.39
CA SER A 7 1.27 34.82 -31.08
C SER A 7 1.79 36.18 -31.58
N THR A 8 0.91 37.18 -31.72
CA THR A 8 1.21 38.54 -32.16
C THR A 8 1.70 39.48 -31.05
N VAL A 9 1.72 39.04 -29.78
CA VAL A 9 2.13 39.87 -28.64
C VAL A 9 3.66 39.93 -28.57
N LEU A 10 4.21 41.15 -28.43
CA LEU A 10 5.63 41.41 -28.23
C LEU A 10 6.18 40.59 -27.04
N GLN A 11 7.38 40.02 -27.21
CA GLN A 11 8.00 39.15 -26.20
C GLN A 11 8.11 39.83 -24.83
N GLN A 12 8.46 41.13 -24.81
CA GLN A 12 8.54 41.93 -23.58
C GLN A 12 7.21 41.96 -22.82
N THR A 13 6.08 42.02 -23.53
CA THR A 13 4.75 41.99 -22.90
C THR A 13 4.44 40.61 -22.32
N LYS A 14 4.85 39.53 -23.01
CA LYS A 14 4.71 38.16 -22.49
C LYS A 14 5.51 37.98 -21.19
N ASP A 15 6.74 38.46 -21.16
CA ASP A 15 7.62 38.34 -19.99
C ASP A 15 7.04 39.09 -18.77
N VAL A 16 6.47 40.28 -18.99
CA VAL A 16 5.80 41.06 -17.94
C VAL A 16 4.53 40.35 -17.44
N CYS A 17 3.70 39.80 -18.34
CA CYS A 17 2.51 39.05 -17.94
C CYS A 17 2.85 37.79 -17.13
N VAL A 18 3.89 37.05 -17.52
CA VAL A 18 4.39 35.88 -16.78
C VAL A 18 4.90 36.32 -15.39
N PHE A 19 5.69 37.38 -15.33
CA PHE A 19 6.20 37.93 -14.07
C PHE A 19 5.08 38.34 -13.11
N LEU A 20 4.07 39.07 -13.60
CA LEU A 20 2.92 39.51 -12.80
C LEU A 20 2.09 38.31 -12.32
N THR A 21 1.81 37.35 -13.20
CA THR A 21 1.05 36.14 -12.85
C THR A 21 1.78 35.34 -11.78
N HIS A 22 3.08 35.12 -11.96
CA HIS A 22 3.91 34.43 -10.97
C HIS A 22 3.91 35.15 -9.62
N ARG A 23 4.06 36.48 -9.62
CA ARG A 23 4.01 37.31 -8.40
C ARG A 23 2.65 37.21 -7.71
N MET A 24 1.54 37.25 -8.45
CA MET A 24 0.19 37.14 -7.90
C MET A 24 -0.07 35.74 -7.32
N CYS A 25 0.30 34.68 -8.02
CA CYS A 25 0.19 33.30 -7.52
C CYS A 25 0.98 33.12 -6.24
N ARG A 26 2.25 33.56 -6.23
CA ARG A 26 3.09 33.48 -5.03
C ARG A 26 2.47 34.22 -3.85
N LYS A 27 1.98 35.43 -4.06
CA LYS A 27 1.35 36.23 -2.99
C LYS A 27 0.10 35.55 -2.45
N ARG A 28 -0.73 34.98 -3.33
CA ARG A 28 -1.96 34.27 -2.95
C ARG A 28 -1.67 32.98 -2.19
N VAL A 29 -0.63 32.25 -2.56
CA VAL A 29 -0.15 31.08 -1.81
C VAL A 29 0.38 31.50 -0.44
N ASP A 30 1.18 32.55 -0.36
CA ASP A 30 1.69 33.08 0.93
C ASP A 30 0.54 33.53 1.86
N GLU A 31 -0.47 34.22 1.33
CA GLU A 31 -1.66 34.64 2.07
C GLU A 31 -2.49 33.43 2.53
N TRP A 32 -2.64 32.42 1.67
CA TRP A 32 -3.32 31.18 2.02
C TRP A 32 -2.59 30.42 3.13
N VAL A 33 -1.26 30.25 3.01
CA VAL A 33 -0.43 29.57 4.02
C VAL A 33 -0.53 30.32 5.35
N LYS A 34 -0.41 31.65 5.36
CA LYS A 34 -0.51 32.42 6.61
C LYS A 34 -1.88 32.34 7.28
N SER A 35 -2.96 32.19 6.51
CA SER A 35 -4.32 32.10 7.04
C SER A 35 -4.75 30.68 7.41
N HIS A 36 -4.18 29.66 6.77
CA HIS A 36 -4.61 28.26 6.88
C HIS A 36 -3.52 27.33 7.41
N VAL A 37 -2.32 27.82 7.72
CA VAL A 37 -1.26 27.05 8.39
C VAL A 37 -0.98 27.75 9.73
N THR A 38 -2.03 27.84 10.54
CA THR A 38 -1.96 28.39 11.88
C THR A 38 -1.44 27.35 12.86
N GLN A 39 -0.82 27.82 13.95
CA GLN A 39 -0.37 26.96 15.04
C GLN A 39 -1.50 26.09 15.59
N ASP A 40 -2.74 26.59 15.55
CA ASP A 40 -3.95 25.86 15.97
C ASP A 40 -4.22 24.60 15.14
N ILE A 41 -3.86 24.57 13.86
CA ILE A 41 -4.03 23.37 13.03
C ILE A 41 -3.02 22.31 13.45
N PHE A 42 -1.79 22.70 13.75
CA PHE A 42 -0.80 21.78 14.30
C PHE A 42 -1.17 21.31 15.69
N ILE A 43 -1.63 22.21 16.58
CA ILE A 43 -2.10 21.84 17.93
C ILE A 43 -3.29 20.89 17.83
N ASN A 44 -4.30 21.19 17.01
CA ASN A 44 -5.46 20.30 16.84
C ASN A 44 -5.07 18.95 16.23
N TYR A 45 -4.15 18.93 15.26
CA TYR A 45 -3.67 17.69 14.67
C TYR A 45 -2.90 16.86 15.70
N PHE A 46 -2.02 17.51 16.47
CA PHE A 46 -1.20 16.88 17.51
C PHE A 46 -2.06 16.40 18.69
N ASP A 47 -3.05 17.18 19.12
CA ASP A 47 -4.00 16.81 20.17
C ASP A 47 -4.90 15.65 19.72
N ASN A 48 -5.28 15.60 18.44
CA ASN A 48 -6.01 14.47 17.88
C ASN A 48 -5.14 13.21 17.82
N GLU A 49 -3.87 13.32 17.44
CA GLU A 49 -2.88 12.23 17.52
C GLU A 49 -2.69 11.75 18.98
N ILE A 50 -2.51 12.67 19.93
CA ILE A 50 -2.41 12.34 21.36
C ILE A 50 -3.70 11.68 21.87
N LYS A 51 -4.87 12.15 21.46
CA LYS A 51 -6.16 11.51 21.81
C LYS A 51 -6.25 10.10 21.24
N LYS A 52 -5.80 9.86 20.00
CA LYS A 52 -5.73 8.52 19.40
C LYS A 52 -4.79 7.61 20.18
N LEU A 53 -3.59 8.09 20.54
CA LEU A 53 -2.62 7.36 21.37
C LEU A 53 -3.18 7.04 22.78
N LYS A 54 -3.91 7.99 23.39
CA LYS A 54 -4.58 7.81 24.68
C LYS A 54 -5.78 6.85 24.62
N GLN A 55 -6.45 6.77 23.48
CA GLN A 55 -7.53 5.79 23.26
C GLN A 55 -6.95 4.40 22.98
N GLN A 56 -5.83 4.31 22.24
CA GLN A 56 -5.10 3.05 22.01
C GLN A 56 -4.50 2.47 23.29
N THR A 57 -4.06 3.30 24.25
CA THR A 57 -3.51 2.83 25.54
C THR A 57 -4.56 2.32 26.54
N LYS A 58 -5.86 2.54 26.29
CA LYS A 58 -6.94 1.91 27.07
C LYS A 58 -7.29 0.50 26.56
N ALA A 59 -6.91 0.16 25.33
CA ALA A 59 -6.81 -1.22 24.91
C ALA A 59 -5.49 -1.80 25.43
N LYS A 60 -5.46 -3.10 25.74
CA LYS A 60 -4.28 -3.84 26.22
C LYS A 60 -2.99 -3.38 25.52
N PRO A 61 -1.84 -3.35 26.22
CA PRO A 61 -0.60 -2.86 25.63
C PRO A 61 -0.33 -3.61 24.32
N GLN A 62 -0.19 -2.84 23.25
CA GLN A 62 0.15 -3.28 21.88
C GLN A 62 1.56 -3.89 21.77
N PHE A 63 2.23 -4.11 22.90
CA PHE A 63 3.44 -4.93 23.04
C PHE A 63 3.08 -6.40 23.23
N GLY A 64 2.07 -6.87 22.50
CA GLY A 64 1.89 -8.30 22.30
C GLY A 64 3.11 -8.81 21.54
N LEU A 65 3.71 -9.88 22.05
CA LEU A 65 4.48 -10.74 21.16
C LEU A 65 3.48 -11.25 20.11
N PRO A 66 3.82 -11.23 18.81
CA PRO A 66 2.93 -11.71 17.77
C PRO A 66 2.48 -13.14 18.07
N SER A 67 1.34 -13.54 17.52
CA SER A 67 0.73 -14.86 17.82
C SER A 67 1.68 -16.04 17.57
N LEU A 68 2.67 -15.86 16.69
CA LEU A 68 3.76 -16.81 16.38
C LEU A 68 5.03 -16.65 17.25
N GLY A 69 5.27 -15.49 17.88
CA GLY A 69 6.48 -15.17 18.64
C GLY A 69 6.48 -15.68 20.09
N LYS A 70 5.98 -16.91 20.33
CA LYS A 70 5.89 -17.51 21.69
C LYS A 70 7.14 -18.29 22.10
N SER A 71 8.20 -18.26 21.31
CA SER A 71 9.48 -18.88 21.67
C SER A 71 10.18 -18.04 22.75
N ASP A 72 10.40 -18.63 23.93
CA ASP A 72 11.29 -18.06 24.97
C ASP A 72 12.76 -18.04 24.54
N LYS A 73 13.10 -18.66 23.40
CA LYS A 73 14.46 -18.68 22.82
C LYS A 73 14.53 -17.81 21.58
N HIS A 74 15.34 -16.75 21.66
CA HIS A 74 15.70 -15.92 20.53
C HIS A 74 16.62 -16.68 19.57
N ASP A 75 16.19 -16.85 18.33
CA ASP A 75 16.99 -17.43 17.27
C ASP A 75 17.73 -16.35 16.46
N GLY A 76 19.01 -16.13 16.81
CA GLY A 76 19.89 -15.20 16.12
C GLY A 76 20.37 -15.65 14.73
N SER A 77 20.04 -16.88 14.30
CA SER A 77 20.39 -17.38 12.96
C SER A 77 19.43 -16.92 11.86
N THR A 78 18.24 -16.42 12.23
CA THR A 78 17.22 -15.90 11.32
C THR A 78 17.37 -14.40 11.08
N ASP A 79 16.86 -13.93 9.93
CA ASP A 79 16.96 -12.53 9.52
C ASP A 79 16.25 -11.59 10.50
N SER A 80 16.89 -10.48 10.85
CA SER A 80 16.26 -9.46 11.70
C SER A 80 15.08 -8.79 10.98
N GLY A 81 14.13 -8.23 11.73
CA GLY A 81 13.01 -7.48 11.14
C GLY A 81 13.49 -6.33 10.25
N MET A 82 14.61 -5.68 10.60
CA MET A 82 15.25 -4.67 9.75
C MET A 82 15.76 -5.25 8.44
N LYS A 83 16.45 -6.39 8.49
CA LYS A 83 16.97 -7.07 7.29
C LYS A 83 15.84 -7.48 6.35
N ILE A 84 14.75 -8.02 6.89
CA ILE A 84 13.54 -8.35 6.10
C ILE A 84 12.99 -7.12 5.39
N MET A 85 12.84 -6.00 6.11
CA MET A 85 12.33 -4.76 5.51
C MET A 85 13.26 -4.18 4.44
N GLU A 86 14.57 -4.40 4.54
CA GLU A 86 15.53 -4.04 3.49
C GLU A 86 15.36 -4.92 2.26
N LEU A 87 15.28 -6.25 2.43
CA LEU A 87 15.08 -7.19 1.33
C LEU A 87 13.76 -6.92 0.58
N LEU A 88 12.68 -6.66 1.30
CA LEU A 88 11.40 -6.27 0.72
C LEU A 88 11.50 -4.94 -0.07
N ARG A 89 12.20 -3.93 0.48
CA ARG A 89 12.40 -2.66 -0.21
C ARG A 89 13.24 -2.81 -1.48
N GLU A 90 14.29 -3.61 -1.42
CA GLU A 90 15.13 -3.93 -2.57
C GLU A 90 14.31 -4.61 -3.68
N LEU A 91 13.48 -5.60 -3.33
CA LEU A 91 12.61 -6.27 -4.30
C LEU A 91 11.54 -5.34 -4.88
N CYS A 92 10.95 -4.46 -4.07
CA CYS A 92 10.04 -3.41 -4.58
C CYS A 92 10.75 -2.54 -5.62
N TRP A 93 11.95 -2.06 -5.29
CA TRP A 93 12.74 -1.21 -6.18
C TRP A 93 13.07 -1.91 -7.49
N ARG A 94 13.63 -3.13 -7.42
CA ARG A 94 13.94 -3.96 -8.60
C ARG A 94 12.72 -4.18 -9.49
N THR A 95 11.57 -4.48 -8.88
CA THR A 95 10.31 -4.69 -9.61
C THR A 95 9.87 -3.43 -10.36
N VAL A 96 9.96 -2.26 -9.72
CA VAL A 96 9.60 -0.96 -10.34
C VAL A 96 10.57 -0.57 -11.46
N GLU A 97 11.85 -0.89 -11.32
CA GLU A 97 12.86 -0.70 -12.39
C GLU A 97 12.71 -1.66 -13.57
N GLY A 98 11.71 -2.56 -13.52
CA GLY A 98 11.46 -3.54 -14.58
C GLY A 98 12.44 -4.71 -14.56
N GLN A 99 13.18 -4.90 -13.46
CA GLN A 99 13.99 -6.09 -13.29
C GLN A 99 13.08 -7.27 -12.92
N PRO A 100 13.23 -8.43 -13.59
CA PRO A 100 12.40 -9.58 -13.27
C PRO A 100 12.70 -10.06 -11.85
N VAL A 101 11.62 -10.35 -11.11
CA VAL A 101 11.68 -11.05 -9.83
C VAL A 101 11.14 -12.45 -10.04
N THR A 102 11.94 -13.46 -9.69
CA THR A 102 11.59 -14.86 -9.89
C THR A 102 10.75 -15.42 -8.75
N GLN A 103 9.97 -16.46 -9.03
CA GLN A 103 9.24 -17.20 -8.00
C GLN A 103 10.17 -17.67 -6.86
N VAL A 104 11.39 -18.12 -7.17
CA VAL A 104 12.37 -18.61 -6.18
C VAL A 104 12.79 -17.51 -5.21
N GLU A 105 13.06 -16.30 -5.72
CA GLU A 105 13.38 -15.13 -4.87
C GLU A 105 12.21 -14.78 -3.95
N ILE A 106 10.98 -14.82 -4.46
CA ILE A 106 9.78 -14.56 -3.65
C ILE A 106 9.66 -15.60 -2.54
N PHE A 107 9.75 -16.89 -2.87
CA PHE A 107 9.68 -17.96 -1.85
C PHE A 107 10.75 -17.84 -0.79
N SER A 108 12.00 -17.56 -1.20
CA SER A 108 13.10 -17.36 -0.27
C SER A 108 12.80 -16.22 0.70
N LEU A 109 12.25 -15.10 0.21
CA LEU A 109 11.84 -13.98 1.05
C LEU A 109 10.73 -14.36 2.02
N LEU A 110 9.67 -15.01 1.53
CA LEU A 110 8.53 -15.40 2.35
C LEU A 110 8.93 -16.37 3.47
N GLU A 111 9.85 -17.30 3.17
CA GLU A 111 10.39 -18.23 4.14
C GLU A 111 11.28 -17.54 5.19
N SER A 112 12.12 -16.58 4.77
CA SER A 112 12.85 -15.70 5.71
C SER A 112 11.87 -14.95 6.63
N ILE A 113 10.78 -14.39 6.10
CA ILE A 113 9.77 -13.70 6.93
C ILE A 113 9.15 -14.67 7.93
N ARG A 114 8.75 -15.86 7.48
CA ARG A 114 8.10 -16.88 8.32
C ARG A 114 9.00 -17.32 9.47
N THR A 115 10.23 -17.73 9.14
CA THR A 115 11.21 -18.19 10.14
C THR A 115 11.56 -17.10 11.14
N SER A 116 11.67 -15.84 10.70
CA SER A 116 11.90 -14.72 11.62
C SER A 116 10.70 -14.44 12.53
N PHE A 117 9.46 -14.50 12.03
CA PHE A 117 8.27 -14.34 12.87
C PHE A 117 8.15 -15.41 13.96
N GLU A 118 8.63 -16.62 13.68
CA GLU A 118 8.62 -17.75 14.63
C GLU A 118 9.81 -17.71 15.61
N GLY A 119 11.00 -17.32 15.14
CA GLY A 119 12.25 -17.45 15.88
C GLY A 119 12.71 -16.20 16.63
N ARG A 120 12.30 -15.00 16.21
CA ARG A 120 12.83 -13.74 16.74
C ARG A 120 11.95 -13.08 17.78
N CYS A 121 12.39 -13.12 19.04
CA CYS A 121 11.71 -12.44 20.14
C CYS A 121 11.68 -10.91 20.04
N ASP A 122 12.56 -10.30 19.24
CA ASP A 122 12.62 -8.85 19.01
C ASP A 122 11.64 -8.36 17.92
N ILE A 123 10.97 -9.29 17.21
CA ILE A 123 9.89 -8.94 16.29
C ILE A 123 8.57 -8.87 17.09
N ASN A 124 8.11 -7.66 17.35
CA ASN A 124 6.83 -7.39 17.98
C ASN A 124 5.71 -7.15 16.96
N ASP A 125 4.48 -6.93 17.43
CA ASP A 125 3.31 -6.65 16.59
C ASP A 125 3.51 -5.46 15.63
N CYS A 126 4.19 -4.40 16.08
CA CYS A 126 4.46 -3.23 15.25
C CYS A 126 5.39 -3.56 14.07
N ILE A 127 6.46 -4.33 14.33
CA ILE A 127 7.39 -4.78 13.27
C ILE A 127 6.69 -5.75 12.34
N THR A 128 5.88 -6.67 12.88
CA THR A 128 5.08 -7.63 12.11
C THR A 128 4.12 -6.92 11.17
N LEU A 129 3.41 -5.89 11.64
CA LEU A 129 2.52 -5.07 10.82
C LEU A 129 3.29 -4.31 9.73
N ALA A 130 4.45 -3.72 10.06
CA ALA A 130 5.27 -3.00 9.09
C ALA A 130 5.77 -3.91 7.97
N ILE A 131 6.26 -5.11 8.31
CA ILE A 131 6.70 -6.13 7.35
C ILE A 131 5.53 -6.56 6.47
N ASN A 132 4.36 -6.86 7.05
CA ASN A 132 3.20 -7.31 6.28
C ASN A 132 2.65 -6.22 5.34
N LYS A 133 2.64 -4.95 5.75
CA LYS A 133 2.26 -3.84 4.87
C LYS A 133 3.20 -3.71 3.67
N LEU A 134 4.50 -3.79 3.92
CA LEU A 134 5.50 -3.73 2.86
C LEU A 134 5.45 -4.97 1.96
N LEU A 135 5.15 -6.15 2.54
CA LEU A 135 4.89 -7.37 1.79
C LEU A 135 3.67 -7.23 0.87
N LEU A 136 2.57 -6.65 1.34
CA LEU A 136 1.40 -6.38 0.50
C LEU A 136 1.75 -5.44 -0.67
N ASP A 137 2.44 -4.34 -0.40
CA ASP A 137 2.94 -3.42 -1.43
C ASP A 137 3.79 -4.15 -2.48
N PHE A 138 4.72 -5.01 -2.02
CA PHE A 138 5.57 -5.82 -2.89
C PHE A 138 4.76 -6.79 -3.74
N ILE A 139 3.82 -7.53 -3.16
CA ILE A 139 3.01 -8.52 -3.89
C ILE A 139 2.15 -7.83 -4.97
N ILE A 140 1.60 -6.65 -4.69
CA ILE A 140 0.84 -5.88 -5.69
C ILE A 140 1.75 -5.42 -6.84
N LEU A 141 2.97 -4.97 -6.54
CA LEU A 141 3.97 -4.65 -7.57
C LEU A 141 4.35 -5.88 -8.40
N ALA A 142 4.61 -7.01 -7.74
CA ALA A 142 4.98 -8.25 -8.41
C ALA A 142 3.85 -8.80 -9.29
N ILE A 143 2.58 -8.67 -8.87
CA ILE A 143 1.43 -8.99 -9.71
C ILE A 143 1.38 -8.09 -10.96
N ALA A 144 1.67 -6.80 -10.82
CA ALA A 144 1.64 -5.86 -11.95
C ALA A 144 2.79 -6.07 -12.94
N HIS A 145 4.00 -6.37 -12.45
CA HIS A 145 5.23 -6.35 -13.27
C HIS A 145 5.84 -7.73 -13.54
N SER A 146 5.53 -8.75 -12.73
CA SER A 146 6.06 -10.11 -12.87
C SER A 146 5.00 -11.16 -12.50
N PRO A 147 3.80 -11.13 -13.15
CA PRO A 147 2.68 -11.99 -12.78
C PRO A 147 2.99 -13.49 -12.87
N ASP A 148 3.95 -13.89 -13.72
CA ASP A 148 4.38 -15.28 -13.90
C ASP A 148 5.03 -15.88 -12.64
N SER A 149 5.57 -15.03 -11.79
CA SER A 149 6.19 -15.43 -10.52
C SER A 149 5.18 -15.57 -9.37
N ILE A 150 3.93 -15.14 -9.58
CA ILE A 150 2.86 -15.17 -8.57
C ILE A 150 2.00 -16.41 -8.77
N THR A 151 2.42 -17.49 -8.11
CA THR A 151 1.68 -18.77 -8.08
C THR A 151 0.70 -18.84 -6.91
N THR A 152 -0.19 -19.82 -6.94
CA THR A 152 -1.10 -20.12 -5.82
C THR A 152 -0.37 -20.40 -4.52
N ASP A 153 0.80 -21.02 -4.59
CA ASP A 153 1.62 -21.35 -3.42
C ASP A 153 2.22 -20.07 -2.78
N VAL A 154 2.65 -19.11 -3.61
CA VAL A 154 3.09 -17.77 -3.15
C VAL A 154 1.95 -17.08 -2.41
N VAL A 155 0.76 -17.06 -3.02
CA VAL A 155 -0.44 -16.43 -2.44
C VAL A 155 -0.85 -17.11 -1.12
N SER A 156 -0.81 -18.44 -1.07
CA SER A 156 -1.11 -19.20 0.14
C SER A 156 -0.16 -18.85 1.29
N MET A 157 1.15 -18.78 1.00
CA MET A 157 2.16 -18.41 1.99
C MET A 157 2.00 -16.96 2.46
N CYS A 158 1.62 -16.04 1.58
CA CYS A 158 1.27 -14.67 1.98
C CYS A 158 0.09 -14.64 2.96
N CYS A 159 -0.96 -15.44 2.73
CA CYS A 159 -2.11 -15.52 3.63
C CYS A 159 -1.72 -16.03 5.04
N VAL A 160 -0.81 -17.00 5.12
CA VAL A 160 -0.26 -17.48 6.40
C VAL A 160 0.45 -16.34 7.14
N LEU A 161 1.30 -15.58 6.44
CA LEU A 161 2.05 -14.46 7.04
C LEU A 161 1.14 -13.30 7.44
N TYR A 162 0.14 -12.97 6.64
CA TYR A 162 -0.82 -11.92 6.98
C TYR A 162 -1.60 -12.27 8.25
N ARG A 163 -1.98 -13.54 8.44
CA ARG A 163 -2.64 -14.00 9.66
C ARG A 163 -1.78 -13.86 10.92
N ALA A 164 -0.45 -13.83 10.79
CA ALA A 164 0.45 -13.54 11.91
C ALA A 164 0.28 -12.10 12.44
N CYS A 165 -0.29 -11.20 11.64
CA CYS A 165 -0.53 -9.82 12.03
C CYS A 165 -1.76 -9.71 12.95
N GLY A 166 -1.59 -9.16 14.15
CA GLY A 166 -2.70 -8.92 15.08
C GLY A 166 -3.67 -7.80 14.66
N ASN A 167 -3.31 -6.97 13.67
CA ASN A 167 -4.10 -5.84 13.18
C ASN A 167 -4.35 -5.95 11.67
N LEU A 168 -5.12 -6.97 11.27
CA LEU A 168 -5.50 -7.25 9.89
C LEU A 168 -6.26 -6.09 9.25
N ASP A 169 -7.12 -5.42 10.03
CA ASP A 169 -7.91 -4.26 9.62
C ASP A 169 -7.07 -3.21 8.89
N GLU A 170 -5.90 -2.86 9.42
CA GLU A 170 -5.06 -1.81 8.83
C GLU A 170 -4.29 -2.30 7.59
N LEU A 171 -4.04 -3.61 7.50
CA LEU A 171 -3.35 -4.24 6.39
C LEU A 171 -4.26 -4.34 5.16
N VAL A 172 -5.48 -4.84 5.34
CA VAL A 172 -6.36 -5.21 4.21
C VAL A 172 -7.27 -4.07 3.73
N LYS A 173 -7.44 -3.00 4.54
CA LYS A 173 -8.25 -1.81 4.17
C LYS A 173 -7.72 -1.03 2.97
N THR A 174 -6.47 -1.27 2.56
CA THR A 174 -5.81 -0.52 1.49
C THR A 174 -5.68 -1.29 0.19
N ILE A 175 -6.14 -2.55 0.14
CA ILE A 175 -5.98 -3.44 -1.03
C ILE A 175 -6.59 -2.79 -2.28
N PHE A 176 -7.84 -2.34 -2.20
CA PHE A 176 -8.52 -1.64 -3.29
C PHE A 176 -8.33 -0.11 -3.22
N SER A 177 -7.11 0.35 -2.97
CA SER A 177 -6.79 1.79 -2.99
C SER A 177 -6.50 2.30 -4.41
N PRO A 178 -6.73 3.60 -4.70
CA PRO A 178 -6.39 4.19 -5.99
C PRO A 178 -4.93 3.98 -6.39
N ARG A 179 -4.00 3.97 -5.42
CA ARG A 179 -2.57 3.67 -5.64
C ARG A 179 -2.39 2.26 -6.20
N ASN A 180 -2.96 1.25 -5.55
CA ASN A 180 -2.79 -0.13 -5.95
C ASN A 180 -3.45 -0.41 -7.29
N MET A 181 -4.63 0.17 -7.53
CA MET A 181 -5.30 0.01 -8.82
C MET A 181 -4.55 0.71 -9.94
N PHE A 182 -3.94 1.88 -9.68
CA PHE A 182 -3.03 2.52 -10.63
C PHE A 182 -1.83 1.62 -10.95
N VAL A 183 -1.17 1.04 -9.95
CA VAL A 183 -0.05 0.10 -10.15
C VAL A 183 -0.47 -1.09 -11.02
N LEU A 184 -1.60 -1.73 -10.72
CA LEU A 184 -2.10 -2.85 -11.52
C LEU A 184 -2.44 -2.46 -12.97
N SER A 185 -2.91 -1.22 -13.18
CA SER A 185 -3.19 -0.70 -14.52
C SER A 185 -1.94 -0.48 -15.38
N MET A 186 -0.76 -0.43 -14.77
CA MET A 186 0.53 -0.28 -15.46
C MET A 186 1.10 -1.60 -15.98
N SER A 187 0.41 -2.73 -15.75
CA SER A 187 0.85 -4.05 -16.21
C SER A 187 1.01 -4.13 -17.73
N SER A 188 2.09 -4.75 -18.18
CA SER A 188 2.31 -5.09 -19.59
C SER A 188 1.49 -6.32 -20.04
N VAL A 189 0.95 -7.09 -19.09
CA VAL A 189 0.13 -8.29 -19.35
C VAL A 189 -1.17 -8.23 -18.51
N PRO A 190 -2.09 -7.29 -18.82
CA PRO A 190 -3.21 -6.95 -17.94
C PRO A 190 -4.10 -8.12 -17.57
N GLU A 191 -4.39 -9.03 -18.50
CA GLU A 191 -5.27 -10.17 -18.26
C GLU A 191 -4.69 -11.13 -17.20
N ARG A 192 -3.37 -11.39 -17.28
CA ARG A 192 -2.69 -12.27 -16.34
C ARG A 192 -2.53 -11.61 -14.97
N SER A 193 -2.14 -10.33 -14.91
CA SER A 193 -2.10 -9.57 -13.66
C SER A 193 -3.47 -9.50 -12.97
N THR A 194 -4.55 -9.30 -13.75
CA THR A 194 -5.93 -9.32 -13.24
C THR A 194 -6.28 -10.69 -12.65
N ASN A 195 -5.90 -11.78 -13.31
CA ASN A 195 -6.09 -13.13 -12.78
C ASN A 195 -5.31 -13.37 -11.49
N CYS A 196 -4.04 -13.01 -11.43
CA CYS A 196 -3.23 -13.16 -10.21
C CYS A 196 -3.80 -12.32 -9.06
N PHE A 197 -4.26 -11.09 -9.33
CA PHE A 197 -4.92 -10.27 -8.32
C PHE A 197 -6.24 -10.89 -7.85
N ALA A 198 -7.08 -11.41 -8.76
CA ALA A 198 -8.31 -12.10 -8.38
C ALA A 198 -8.04 -13.35 -7.52
N VAL A 199 -6.99 -14.13 -7.84
CA VAL A 199 -6.55 -15.28 -7.02
C VAL A 199 -6.12 -14.83 -5.62
N LEU A 200 -5.40 -13.71 -5.50
CA LEU A 200 -5.06 -13.13 -4.20
C LEU A 200 -6.32 -12.76 -3.40
N ILE A 201 -7.27 -12.06 -4.02
CA ILE A 201 -8.52 -11.66 -3.35
C ILE A 201 -9.34 -12.88 -2.89
N ASP A 202 -9.49 -13.89 -3.75
CA ASP A 202 -10.21 -15.13 -3.42
C ASP A 202 -9.52 -15.86 -2.25
N ALA A 203 -8.19 -15.95 -2.26
CA ALA A 203 -7.44 -16.56 -1.15
C ALA A 203 -7.59 -15.79 0.17
N LEU A 204 -7.62 -14.45 0.13
CA LEU A 204 -7.86 -13.62 1.30
C LEU A 204 -9.28 -13.79 1.85
N LEU A 205 -10.28 -13.89 0.97
CA LEU A 205 -11.67 -14.20 1.35
C LEU A 205 -11.79 -15.59 1.99
N GLN A 206 -11.24 -16.61 1.36
CA GLN A 206 -11.24 -17.99 1.87
C GLN A 206 -10.49 -18.13 3.19
N SER A 207 -9.47 -17.30 3.40
CA SER A 207 -8.69 -17.26 4.64
C SER A 207 -9.35 -16.42 5.75
N GLU A 208 -10.54 -15.85 5.51
CA GLU A 208 -11.25 -14.94 6.41
C GLU A 208 -10.41 -13.70 6.81
N LEU A 209 -9.44 -13.33 5.97
CA LEU A 209 -8.59 -12.14 6.16
C LEU A 209 -9.23 -10.88 5.59
N LEU A 210 -10.23 -11.05 4.72
CA LEU A 210 -10.98 -9.99 4.07
C LEU A 210 -12.43 -10.46 3.95
N THR A 211 -13.37 -9.53 4.12
CA THR A 211 -14.81 -9.80 3.95
C THR A 211 -15.36 -9.14 2.69
N HIS A 212 -16.49 -9.67 2.20
CA HIS A 212 -17.20 -9.09 1.06
C HIS A 212 -17.61 -7.63 1.31
N ALA A 213 -18.07 -7.32 2.53
CA ALA A 213 -18.47 -5.96 2.90
C ALA A 213 -17.29 -4.97 2.87
N GLU A 214 -16.10 -5.39 3.29
CA GLU A 214 -14.89 -4.57 3.23
C GLU A 214 -14.45 -4.32 1.80
N ILE A 215 -14.53 -5.33 0.93
CA ILE A 215 -14.24 -5.17 -0.50
C ILE A 215 -15.17 -4.11 -1.10
N LEU A 216 -16.48 -4.25 -0.91
CA LEU A 216 -17.46 -3.31 -1.43
C LEU A 216 -17.20 -1.89 -0.93
N SER A 217 -16.94 -1.73 0.37
CA SER A 217 -16.59 -0.44 0.98
C SER A 217 -15.34 0.19 0.35
N GLN A 218 -14.27 -0.60 0.14
CA GLN A 218 -13.05 -0.08 -0.47
C GLN A 218 -13.25 0.28 -1.95
N VAL A 219 -13.97 -0.54 -2.71
CA VAL A 219 -14.27 -0.30 -4.13
C VAL A 219 -15.08 0.99 -4.30
N LEU A 220 -16.09 1.23 -3.46
CA LEU A 220 -16.87 2.47 -3.47
C LEU A 220 -15.98 3.70 -3.24
N ASN A 221 -15.01 3.61 -2.33
CA ASN A 221 -14.07 4.68 -2.04
C ASN A 221 -12.99 4.88 -3.13
N CYS A 222 -12.79 3.89 -4.01
CA CYS A 222 -11.83 3.96 -5.11
C CYS A 222 -12.40 4.57 -6.41
N ASN A 223 -13.73 4.68 -6.53
CA ASN A 223 -14.42 5.09 -7.75
C ASN A 223 -14.31 6.60 -8.04
N ALA A 224 -13.24 6.99 -8.73
CA ALA A 224 -13.11 8.32 -9.35
C ALA A 224 -12.73 8.30 -10.84
N ASN A 225 -12.45 7.14 -11.46
CA ASN A 225 -11.99 7.06 -12.86
C ASN A 225 -12.60 5.87 -13.62
N GLN A 226 -13.00 6.10 -14.88
CA GLN A 226 -13.67 5.12 -15.74
C GLN A 226 -12.79 3.90 -16.07
N ALA A 227 -11.47 4.08 -16.23
CA ALA A 227 -10.55 2.96 -16.47
C ALA A 227 -10.43 2.03 -15.25
N LEU A 228 -10.42 2.61 -14.06
CA LEU A 228 -10.41 1.88 -12.79
C LEU A 228 -11.70 1.09 -12.60
N SER A 229 -12.85 1.67 -12.95
CA SER A 229 -14.15 1.00 -12.82
C SER A 229 -14.25 -0.27 -13.67
N LYS A 230 -13.66 -0.29 -14.87
CA LYS A 230 -13.65 -1.47 -15.74
C LYS A 230 -12.78 -2.59 -15.17
N PHE A 231 -11.55 -2.27 -14.74
CA PHE A 231 -10.65 -3.23 -14.10
C PHE A 231 -11.27 -3.82 -12.83
N LEU A 232 -11.87 -2.97 -11.99
CA LEU A 232 -12.58 -3.41 -10.78
C LEU A 232 -13.72 -4.37 -11.12
N GLY A 233 -14.53 -4.07 -12.14
CA GLY A 233 -15.59 -4.98 -12.61
C GLY A 233 -15.05 -6.35 -13.06
N GLU A 234 -13.92 -6.37 -13.77
CA GLU A 234 -13.26 -7.61 -14.21
C GLU A 234 -12.75 -8.44 -13.02
N VAL A 235 -12.12 -7.80 -12.03
CA VAL A 235 -11.65 -8.48 -10.81
C VAL A 235 -12.84 -9.05 -10.02
N LEU A 236 -13.88 -8.24 -9.76
CA LEU A 236 -15.03 -8.65 -8.96
C LEU A 236 -15.81 -9.80 -9.60
N SER A 237 -16.01 -9.75 -10.93
CA SER A 237 -16.68 -10.83 -11.67
C SER A 237 -15.93 -12.16 -11.58
N ARG A 238 -14.59 -12.13 -11.57
CA ARG A 238 -13.73 -13.33 -11.44
C ARG A 238 -13.70 -13.87 -10.01
N CYS A 239 -13.82 -13.01 -9.01
CA CYS A 239 -13.88 -13.41 -7.59
C CYS A 239 -15.25 -13.98 -7.18
N LYS A 240 -16.23 -14.10 -8.11
CA LYS A 240 -17.63 -14.48 -7.83
C LYS A 240 -18.32 -13.62 -6.77
N ILE A 241 -17.80 -12.41 -6.52
CA ILE A 241 -18.40 -11.44 -5.61
C ILE A 241 -19.57 -10.81 -6.38
N LYS A 242 -20.80 -11.16 -6.02
CA LYS A 242 -21.98 -10.48 -6.56
C LYS A 242 -21.98 -9.04 -6.02
N THR A 243 -21.76 -8.07 -6.89
CA THR A 243 -22.19 -6.70 -6.65
C THR A 243 -23.71 -6.72 -6.70
N GLU A 244 -24.39 -6.53 -5.57
CA GLU A 244 -25.84 -6.36 -5.57
C GLU A 244 -26.22 -5.13 -6.40
N ASP A 245 -27.24 -5.29 -7.24
CA ASP A 245 -27.86 -4.27 -8.10
C ASP A 245 -28.47 -3.10 -7.29
#